data_AF-A0A5K1G9B5-F1
#
_entry.id   AF-A0A5K1G9B5-F1
#
_cell.length_a   1.000
_cell.length_b   1.000
_cell.length_c   1.000
_cell.angle_alpha   90.00
_cell.angle_beta   90.00
_cell.angle_gamma   90.00
#
_symmetry.space_group_name_H-M   'P 1'
#
loop_
_entity.id
_entity.type
_entity.pdbx_description
1 polymer ?
#
loop_
_entity_poly.entity_id
_entity_poly.type
_entity_poly.pdbx_seq_one_letter_code
_entity_poly.pdbx_strand_id
1 'polypeptide(L)'
;EVLNKDRFKPDDKMGHTRLSLHPIVSASRLRRALKNSAGAEETKMRKVIPGRDNCLVRDSFVRCVKGEIVQEVWLRLCDVKSGELELKLKWVDVSSPTQPPSPHMRV
;
A
#
# COMPACT_ATOMS: atom_id res chain seq x y z
N GLU A 1 9.58 11.11 -0.60
CA GLU A 1 9.82 12.34 -1.41
C GLU A 1 10.09 11.92 -2.84
N VAL A 2 9.88 12.81 -3.80
CA VAL A 2 10.23 12.58 -5.22
C VAL A 2 11.39 13.51 -5.57
N LEU A 3 12.44 12.96 -6.20
CA LEU A 3 13.67 13.68 -6.55
C LEU A 3 13.98 13.48 -8.03
N ASN A 4 14.42 14.54 -8.71
CA ASN A 4 14.97 14.44 -10.06
C ASN A 4 16.44 14.08 -9.97
N LYS A 5 16.85 12.97 -10.60
CA LYS A 5 18.25 12.54 -10.57
C LYS A 5 19.06 13.27 -11.63
N ASP A 6 20.05 14.06 -11.21
CA ASP A 6 20.96 14.76 -12.11
C ASP A 6 22.39 14.19 -12.05
N ARG A 7 23.04 14.08 -13.21
CA ARG A 7 24.36 13.41 -13.30
C ARG A 7 25.51 14.26 -12.73
N PHE A 8 25.36 15.58 -12.76
CA PHE A 8 26.42 16.54 -12.41
C PHE A 8 25.93 17.67 -11.48
N LYS A 9 24.68 17.59 -11.02
CA LYS A 9 24.07 18.55 -10.10
C LYS A 9 23.41 17.80 -8.94
N PRO A 10 23.22 18.44 -7.77
CA PRO A 10 22.37 17.89 -6.72
C PRO A 10 20.94 17.65 -7.23
N ASP A 11 20.31 16.58 -6.75
CA ASP A 11 18.96 16.21 -7.16
C ASP A 11 17.91 17.26 -6.74
N ASP A 12 17.09 17.71 -7.68
CA ASP A 12 16.02 18.68 -7.42
C ASP A 12 14.81 18.02 -6.75
N LYS A 13 14.25 18.68 -5.73
CA LYS A 13 13.04 18.21 -5.04
C LYS A 13 11.81 18.40 -5.93
N MET A 14 11.10 17.32 -6.22
CA MET A 14 9.86 17.30 -7.02
C MET A 14 8.60 17.07 -6.17
N GLY A 15 8.66 17.43 -4.90
CA GLY A 15 7.54 17.35 -3.96
C GLY A 15 7.58 16.13 -3.04
N HIS A 16 6.66 16.14 -2.07
CA HIS A 16 6.62 15.11 -1.02
C HIS A 16 5.19 14.72 -0.66
N THR A 17 5.00 13.56 -0.03
CA THR A 17 3.67 13.11 0.39
C THR A 17 3.77 12.21 1.61
N ARG A 18 2.66 12.03 2.33
CA ARG A 18 2.58 11.21 3.54
C ARG A 18 1.41 10.24 3.43
N LEU A 19 1.65 9.01 3.88
CA LEU A 19 0.67 7.94 3.93
C LEU A 19 0.68 7.32 5.33
N SER A 20 -0.48 7.29 5.97
CA SER A 20 -0.66 6.56 7.23
C SER A 20 -0.79 5.06 6.95
N LEU A 21 0.02 4.24 7.63
CA LEU A 21 -0.06 2.78 7.59
C LEU A 21 -1.05 2.21 8.60
N HIS A 22 -1.64 3.06 9.45
CA HIS A 22 -2.62 2.64 10.43
C HIS A 22 -3.82 1.87 9.83
N PRO A 23 -4.38 2.26 8.66
CA PRO A 23 -5.48 1.54 8.02
C PRO A 23 -5.14 0.08 7.68
N ILE A 24 -4.00 -0.18 7.02
CA ILE A 24 -3.58 -1.52 6.61
C ILE A 24 -3.17 -2.39 7.81
N VAL A 25 -2.52 -1.79 8.82
CA VAL A 25 -2.17 -2.50 10.07
C VAL A 25 -3.42 -2.89 10.87
N SER A 26 -4.40 -2.01 10.96
CA SER A 26 -5.65 -2.30 11.68
C SER A 26 -6.41 -3.44 11.00
N ALA A 27 -6.46 -3.43 9.67
CA ALA A 27 -7.06 -4.50 8.88
C ALA A 27 -6.33 -5.84 9.09
N SER A 28 -5.00 -5.85 9.20
CA SER A 28 -4.24 -7.08 9.46
C SER A 28 -4.52 -7.67 10.84
N ARG A 29 -4.62 -6.83 11.86
CA ARG A 29 -5.03 -7.26 13.21
C ARG A 29 -6.45 -7.81 13.22
N LEU A 30 -7.38 -7.12 12.55
CA LEU A 30 -8.78 -7.55 12.46
C LEU A 30 -8.88 -8.92 11.76
N ARG A 31 -8.17 -9.11 10.65
CA ARG A 31 -8.12 -10.40 9.94
C ARG A 31 -7.65 -11.53 10.85
N ARG A 32 -6.57 -11.31 11.62
CA ARG A 32 -6.05 -12.31 12.56
C ARG A 32 -7.07 -12.64 13.67
N ALA A 33 -7.70 -11.62 14.24
CA ALA A 33 -8.66 -11.77 15.33
C ALA A 33 -9.91 -12.55 14.88
N LEU A 34 -10.39 -12.28 13.67
CA LEU A 34 -11.58 -12.94 13.14
C LEU A 34 -11.35 -14.41 12.78
N LYS A 35 -10.10 -14.91 12.77
CA LYS A 35 -9.71 -16.23 12.26
C LYS A 35 -10.42 -16.59 10.95
N ASN A 36 -10.79 -15.58 10.15
CA ASN A 36 -11.62 -15.78 8.98
C ASN A 36 -10.82 -16.71 8.07
N SER A 37 -11.34 -17.93 7.93
CA SER A 37 -10.97 -18.85 6.88
C SER A 37 -10.97 -18.05 5.59
N ALA A 38 -9.94 -18.24 4.80
CA ALA A 38 -9.84 -17.64 3.48
C ALA A 38 -11.03 -18.14 2.63
N GLY A 39 -12.19 -17.53 2.79
CA GLY A 39 -13.24 -17.55 1.79
C GLY A 39 -12.62 -16.97 0.53
N ALA A 40 -12.85 -17.61 -0.60
CA ALA A 40 -12.29 -17.23 -1.90
C ALA A 40 -12.71 -15.81 -2.36
N GLU A 41 -13.52 -15.11 -1.56
CA GLU A 41 -14.16 -13.85 -1.88
C GLU A 41 -13.37 -12.64 -1.35
N GLU A 42 -13.36 -11.57 -2.14
CA GLU A 42 -12.78 -10.30 -1.76
C GLU A 42 -13.59 -9.66 -0.63
N THR A 43 -12.94 -9.38 0.50
CA THR A 43 -13.58 -8.65 1.60
C THR A 43 -13.04 -7.22 1.68
N LYS A 44 -13.93 -6.24 1.55
CA LYS A 44 -13.60 -4.83 1.77
C LYS A 44 -13.52 -4.56 3.28
N MET A 45 -12.31 -4.31 3.78
CA MET A 45 -12.07 -4.20 5.22
C MET A 45 -12.18 -2.76 5.73
N ARG A 46 -11.66 -1.80 4.97
CA ARG A 46 -11.64 -0.39 5.39
C ARG A 46 -11.67 0.57 4.21
N LYS A 47 -12.29 1.72 4.42
CA LYS A 47 -12.26 2.89 3.53
C LYS A 47 -11.52 4.03 4.24
N VAL A 48 -10.63 4.72 3.52
CA VAL A 48 -9.97 5.94 3.97
C VAL A 48 -10.33 7.04 2.97
N ILE A 49 -10.91 8.11 3.47
CA ILE A 49 -11.46 9.20 2.65
C ILE A 49 -10.43 10.34 2.58
N PRO A 50 -10.30 11.03 1.43
CA PRO A 50 -9.56 12.28 1.33
C PRO A 50 -9.99 13.29 2.38
N GLY A 51 -9.01 13.94 3.02
CA GLY A 51 -9.25 14.93 4.05
C GLY A 51 -8.11 15.93 4.13
N ARG A 52 -8.31 17.04 4.86
CA ARG A 52 -7.30 18.10 5.00
C ARG A 52 -6.01 17.60 5.67
N ASP A 53 -6.12 16.55 6.47
CA ASP A 53 -5.01 15.98 7.25
C ASP A 53 -4.29 14.83 6.53
N ASN A 54 -4.66 14.52 5.29
CA ASN A 54 -4.02 13.48 4.49
C ASN A 54 -3.74 13.96 3.06
N CYS A 55 -2.89 13.22 2.36
CA CYS A 55 -2.51 13.53 0.99
C CYS A 55 -3.33 12.75 -0.05
N LEU A 56 -4.46 12.14 0.33
CA LEU A 56 -5.23 11.29 -0.59
C LEU A 56 -5.96 12.14 -1.64
N VAL A 57 -5.85 11.74 -2.90
CA VAL A 57 -6.59 12.37 -4.02
C VAL A 57 -8.00 11.76 -4.16
N ARG A 58 -8.14 10.49 -3.79
CA ARG A 58 -9.39 9.73 -3.87
C ARG A 58 -9.49 8.74 -2.73
N ASP A 59 -10.67 8.13 -2.59
CA ASP A 59 -10.90 7.08 -1.60
C ASP A 59 -9.90 5.94 -1.75
N SER A 60 -9.23 5.60 -0.65
CA SER A 60 -8.37 4.42 -0.55
C SER A 60 -9.13 3.29 0.14
N PHE A 61 -8.94 2.08 -0.35
CA PHE A 61 -9.61 0.89 0.17
C PHE A 61 -8.61 -0.16 0.59
N VAL A 62 -8.75 -0.65 1.82
CA VAL A 62 -8.06 -1.85 2.29
C VAL A 62 -8.97 -3.05 2.02
N ARG A 63 -8.46 -4.00 1.25
CA ARG A 63 -9.16 -5.20 0.78
C ARG A 63 -8.39 -6.43 1.26
N CYS A 64 -9.10 -7.49 1.62
CA CYS A 64 -8.55 -8.81 1.83
C CYS A 64 -8.93 -9.67 0.62
N VAL A 65 -7.94 -10.02 -0.20
CA VAL A 65 -8.14 -10.81 -1.43
C VAL A 65 -7.35 -12.10 -1.28
N LYS A 66 -8.04 -13.25 -1.29
CA LYS A 66 -7.40 -14.58 -1.16
C LYS A 66 -6.50 -14.71 0.08
N GLY A 67 -6.89 -14.05 1.18
CA GLY A 67 -6.11 -14.02 2.42
C GLY A 67 -4.97 -12.99 2.44
N GLU A 68 -4.75 -12.23 1.37
CA GLU A 68 -3.76 -11.17 1.33
C GLU A 68 -4.41 -9.82 1.59
N ILE A 69 -3.81 -9.00 2.44
CA ILE A 69 -4.31 -7.65 2.69
C ILE A 69 -3.59 -6.68 1.79
N VAL A 70 -4.37 -5.97 0.99
CA VAL A 70 -3.91 -5.05 -0.04
C VAL A 70 -4.58 -3.70 0.16
N GLN A 71 -3.85 -2.62 -0.06
CA GLN A 71 -4.38 -1.26 -0.06
C GLN A 71 -3.88 -0.51 -1.28
N GLU A 72 -4.81 0.07 -2.04
CA GLU A 72 -4.50 0.95 -3.17
C GLU A 72 -4.69 2.41 -2.74
N VAL A 73 -3.73 3.25 -3.11
CA VAL A 73 -3.59 4.61 -2.58
C VAL A 73 -3.16 5.55 -3.71
N TRP A 74 -3.86 6.66 -3.86
CA TRP A 74 -3.45 7.77 -4.73
C TRP A 74 -3.16 8.98 -3.88
N LEU A 75 -1.94 9.48 -3.99
CA LEU A 75 -1.41 10.55 -3.16
C LEU A 75 -1.08 11.77 -4.01
N ARG A 76 -1.45 12.95 -3.54
CA ARG A 76 -0.99 14.21 -4.11
C ARG A 76 0.39 14.54 -3.56
N LEU A 77 1.27 15.01 -4.43
CA LEU A 77 2.52 15.61 -3.99
C LEU A 77 2.27 17.04 -3.48
N CYS A 78 2.81 17.33 -2.32
CA CYS A 78 2.89 18.65 -1.70
C CYS A 78 4.14 19.39 -2.18
N ASP A 79 4.13 20.72 -2.08
CA ASP A 79 5.21 21.63 -2.47
C ASP A 79 5.65 21.55 -3.94
N VAL A 80 4.76 21.09 -4.82
CA VAL A 80 4.97 21.06 -6.27
C VAL A 80 3.70 21.53 -7.00
N LYS A 81 3.86 22.11 -8.19
CA LYS A 81 2.74 22.62 -9.00
C LYS A 81 1.74 21.52 -9.38
N SER A 82 2.25 20.32 -9.65
CA SER A 82 1.48 19.16 -10.07
C SER A 82 2.25 17.89 -9.76
N GLY A 83 1.54 16.81 -9.46
CA GLY A 83 2.13 15.51 -9.23
C GLY A 83 1.23 14.63 -8.37
N GLU A 84 1.02 13.41 -8.84
CA GLU A 84 0.28 12.37 -8.13
C GLU A 84 1.13 11.10 -8.10
N LEU A 85 0.97 10.31 -7.04
CA LEU A 85 1.64 9.04 -6.85
C LEU A 85 0.61 7.96 -6.58
N GLU A 86 0.57 6.96 -7.46
CA GLU A 86 -0.22 5.75 -7.28
C GLU A 86 0.64 4.67 -6.61
N LEU A 87 0.15 4.12 -5.51
CA LEU A 87 0.82 3.09 -4.72
C LEU A 87 -0.12 1.94 -4.42
N LYS A 88 0.45 0.73 -4.45
CA LYS A 88 -0.20 -0.49 -3.98
C LYS A 88 0.61 -1.10 -2.84
N LEU A 89 0.02 -1.11 -1.64
CA LEU A 89 0.60 -1.72 -0.46
C LEU A 89 0.08 -3.14 -0.31
N LYS A 90 0.97 -4.07 0.01
CA LYS A 90 0.64 -5.44 0.42
C LYS A 90 1.19 -5.69 1.81
N TRP A 91 0.33 -6.16 2.71
CA TRP A 91 0.76 -6.59 4.03
C TRP A 91 1.36 -8.00 3.95
N VAL A 92 2.59 -8.16 4.44
CA VAL A 92 3.25 -9.45 4.56
C VAL A 92 3.37 -9.80 6.03
N ASP A 93 2.92 -11.00 6.38
CA ASP A 93 3.05 -11.55 7.72
C ASP A 93 4.39 -12.29 7.86
N VAL A 94 5.26 -11.83 8.76
CA VAL A 94 6.58 -12.45 8.98
C VAL A 94 6.46 -13.81 9.70
N SER A 95 5.30 -14.11 10.30
CA SER A 95 5.05 -15.41 10.94
C SER A 95 4.61 -16.53 10.00
N SER A 96 4.30 -16.22 8.73
CA SER A 96 4.05 -17.26 7.72
C SER A 96 5.37 -17.73 7.10
N PRO A 97 5.65 -19.04 7.03
CA PRO A 97 6.83 -19.53 6.32
C PRO A 97 6.77 -19.02 4.89
N THR A 98 7.78 -18.24 4.50
CA THR A 98 7.92 -17.77 3.13
C THR A 98 8.06 -19.01 2.25
N GLN A 99 7.03 -19.34 1.47
CA GLN A 99 7.08 -20.48 0.57
C GLN A 99 8.22 -20.22 -0.43
N PRO A 100 9.28 -21.07 -0.46
CA PRO A 100 10.36 -20.90 -1.42
C PRO A 100 9.78 -20.99 -2.84
N PRO A 101 10.35 -20.25 -3.82
CA PRO A 101 9.92 -20.35 -5.21
C PRO A 101 9.99 -21.81 -5.65
N SER A 102 8.88 -22.33 -6.15
CA SER A 102 8.78 -23.68 -6.67
C SER A 102 9.92 -23.92 -7.66
N PRO A 103 10.79 -24.93 -7.45
CA PRO A 103 11.77 -25.29 -8.46
C PRO A 103 11.00 -25.83 -9.66
N HIS A 104 10.85 -25.01 -10.69
CA HIS A 104 10.35 -25.48 -11.97
C HIS A 104 11.30 -26.57 -12.48
N MET A 105 10.69 -27.75 -12.62
CA MET A 105 11.13 -28.93 -13.37
C MET A 105 12.12 -28.58 -14.48
N ARG A 106 13.41 -28.91 -14.27
CA ARG A 106 14.32 -29.15 -15.40
C ARG A 106 14.14 -30.61 -15.77
N VAL A 107 13.59 -30.83 -16.96
CA VAL A 107 13.60 -32.10 -17.67
C VAL A 107 15.02 -32.39 -18.13
#